data_AF-A0A1W6YXL3-F1
#
_entry.id   AF-A0A1W6YXL3-F1
#
_cell.length_a   1.000
_cell.length_b   1.000
_cell.length_c   1.000
_cell.angle_alpha   90.00
_cell.angle_beta   90.00
_cell.angle_gamma   90.00
#
_symmetry.space_group_name_H-M   'P 1'
#
loop_
_entity.id
_entity.type
_entity.pdbx_description
1 polymer ?
#
loop_
_entity_poly.entity_id
_entity_poly.type
_entity_poly.pdbx_seq_one_letter_code
_entity_poly.pdbx_strand_id
1 'polypeptide(L)'
;MPFRPPLTLTELTRIRARYEITPNRAPCAYQDVIVWKDIVALLYEVKRLRAMLLRADQLRDRFPKPNNCLDEVWAQFLADLAAEPCVLEQSEIKDELTAPTKRRTKRKA
;
A
#
# COMPACT_ATOMS: atom_id res chain seq x y z
N MET A 1 10.79 -12.62 -10.94
CA MET A 1 9.55 -12.12 -11.58
C MET A 1 9.87 -10.75 -12.19
N PRO A 2 9.51 -10.47 -13.45
CA PRO A 2 9.83 -9.19 -14.08
C PRO A 2 9.11 -8.04 -13.38
N PHE A 3 9.81 -6.92 -13.19
CA PHE A 3 9.21 -5.69 -12.69
C PHE A 3 8.22 -5.15 -13.74
N ARG A 4 6.97 -4.90 -13.32
CA ARG A 4 5.98 -4.25 -14.18
C ARG A 4 6.15 -2.74 -14.09
N PRO A 5 6.05 -2.00 -15.21
CA PRO A 5 6.01 -0.55 -15.15
C PRO A 5 4.76 -0.08 -14.38
N PRO A 6 4.78 1.13 -13.78
CA PRO A 6 3.60 1.74 -13.18
C PRO A 6 2.45 1.83 -14.18
N LEU A 7 1.21 1.63 -13.70
CA LEU A 7 0.04 1.88 -14.54
C LEU A 7 -0.09 3.36 -14.86
N THR A 8 -0.29 3.67 -16.13
CA THR A 8 -0.58 5.02 -16.61
C THR A 8 -2.03 5.41 -16.28
N LEU A 9 -2.29 6.73 -16.22
CA LEU A 9 -3.66 7.24 -16.07
C LEU A 9 -4.61 6.67 -17.12
N THR A 10 -4.16 6.58 -18.37
CA THR A 10 -4.93 6.02 -19.49
C THR A 10 -5.30 4.56 -19.26
N GLU A 11 -4.37 3.75 -18.73
CA GLU A 11 -4.63 2.35 -18.41
C GLU A 11 -5.62 2.20 -17.24
N LEU A 12 -5.49 3.02 -16.19
CA LEU A 12 -6.43 3.06 -15.08
C LEU A 12 -7.84 3.46 -15.54
N THR A 13 -7.97 4.47 -16.40
CA THR A 13 -9.25 4.88 -16.98
C THR A 13 -9.87 3.77 -17.81
N ARG A 14 -9.06 3.04 -18.60
CA ARG A 14 -9.53 1.88 -19.37
C ARG A 14 -9.98 0.73 -18.47
N ILE A 15 -9.26 0.45 -17.38
CA ILE A 15 -9.66 -0.54 -16.38
C ILE A 15 -11.00 -0.10 -15.79
N ARG A 16 -11.10 1.12 -15.25
CA ARG A 16 -12.33 1.65 -14.64
C ARG A 16 -13.54 1.56 -15.57
N ALA A 17 -13.41 2.00 -16.82
CA ALA A 17 -14.49 1.99 -17.81
C ALA A 17 -15.06 0.58 -18.04
N ARG A 18 -14.25 -0.48 -17.89
CA ARG A 18 -14.75 -1.86 -17.98
C ARG A 18 -15.74 -2.18 -16.85
N TYR A 19 -15.55 -1.65 -15.64
CA TYR A 19 -16.37 -1.98 -14.47
C TYR A 19 -17.56 -1.04 -14.27
N GLU A 20 -17.75 -0.05 -15.14
CA GLU A 20 -18.93 0.82 -15.09
C GLU A 20 -20.22 0.01 -15.35
N ILE A 21 -21.26 0.31 -14.56
CA ILE A 21 -22.56 -0.33 -14.69
C ILE A 21 -23.16 0.10 -16.02
N THR A 22 -23.38 -0.87 -16.91
CA THR A 22 -24.07 -0.65 -18.18
C THR A 22 -25.25 -1.63 -18.28
N PRO A 23 -26.31 -1.29 -19.04
CA PRO A 23 -27.47 -2.18 -19.21
C PRO A 23 -27.09 -3.59 -19.70
N ASN A 24 -25.94 -3.71 -20.39
CA ASN A 24 -25.46 -4.95 -20.99
C ASN A 24 -24.41 -5.69 -20.14
N ARG A 25 -24.03 -5.18 -18.95
CA ARG A 25 -23.03 -5.82 -18.09
C ARG A 25 -23.50 -5.85 -16.64
N ALA A 26 -23.99 -7.01 -16.21
CA ALA A 26 -24.37 -7.24 -14.82
C ALA A 26 -23.13 -7.42 -13.91
N PRO A 27 -23.18 -6.97 -12.64
CA PRO A 27 -22.10 -7.11 -11.67
C PRO A 27 -21.68 -8.57 -11.34
N CYS A 28 -22.47 -9.56 -11.75
CA CYS A 28 -22.13 -10.97 -11.56
C CYS A 28 -21.22 -11.55 -12.65
N ALA A 29 -20.93 -10.79 -13.72
CA ALA A 29 -20.11 -11.25 -14.85
C ALA A 29 -18.58 -11.09 -14.65
N TYR A 30 -18.10 -10.81 -13.44
CA TYR A 30 -16.68 -10.55 -13.14
C TYR A 30 -15.81 -11.81 -13.02
N GLN A 31 -16.06 -12.83 -13.85
CA GLN A 31 -15.35 -14.11 -13.79
C GLN A 31 -14.53 -14.42 -15.04
N ASP A 32 -14.28 -13.41 -15.89
CA ASP A 32 -13.50 -13.58 -17.12
C ASP A 32 -11.98 -13.37 -16.91
N VAL A 33 -11.19 -13.84 -17.89
CA VAL A 33 -9.72 -13.73 -17.88
C VAL A 33 -9.25 -12.27 -17.87
N ILE A 34 -10.05 -11.35 -18.39
CA ILE A 34 -9.71 -9.91 -18.45
C ILE A 34 -9.81 -9.32 -17.05
N VAL A 35 -10.86 -9.64 -16.31
CA VAL A 35 -11.06 -9.22 -14.92
C VAL A 35 -9.91 -9.69 -14.04
N TRP A 36 -9.49 -10.96 -14.20
CA TRP A 36 -8.33 -11.46 -13.45
C TRP A 36 -7.05 -10.68 -13.78
N LYS A 37 -6.80 -10.38 -15.06
CA LYS A 37 -5.64 -9.58 -15.48
C LYS A 37 -5.67 -8.17 -14.88
N ASP A 38 -6.84 -7.55 -14.84
CA ASP A 38 -7.03 -6.22 -14.27
C ASP A 38 -6.79 -6.22 -12.76
N ILE A 39 -7.38 -7.18 -12.02
CA ILE A 39 -7.17 -7.32 -10.58
C ILE A 39 -5.68 -7.49 -10.28
N VAL A 40 -5.00 -8.39 -10.99
CA VAL A 40 -3.56 -8.61 -10.80
C VAL A 40 -2.78 -7.34 -11.09
N ALA A 41 -3.09 -6.61 -12.18
CA ALA A 41 -2.43 -5.36 -12.51
C ALA A 41 -2.62 -4.29 -11.41
N LEU A 42 -3.84 -4.13 -10.90
CA LEU A 42 -4.15 -3.20 -9.81
C LEU A 42 -3.44 -3.59 -8.50
N LEU A 43 -3.38 -4.88 -8.16
CA LEU A 43 -2.65 -5.34 -6.97
C LEU A 43 -1.14 -5.05 -7.07
N TYR A 44 -0.55 -5.17 -8.25
CA TYR A 44 0.84 -4.75 -8.47
C TYR A 44 1.03 -3.25 -8.24
N GLU A 45 0.08 -2.43 -8.71
CA GLU A 45 0.13 -0.98 -8.54
C GLU A 45 -0.04 -0.59 -7.06
N VAL A 46 -0.98 -1.20 -6.34
CA VAL A 46 -1.14 -1.02 -4.89
C VAL A 46 0.14 -1.39 -4.15
N LYS A 47 0.77 -2.53 -4.49
CA LYS A 47 2.04 -2.93 -3.90
C LYS A 47 3.16 -1.92 -4.18
N ARG A 48 3.22 -1.37 -5.39
CA ARG A 48 4.19 -0.34 -5.78
C ARG A 48 4.00 0.94 -4.97
N LEU A 49 2.75 1.41 -4.82
CA LEU A 49 2.41 2.60 -4.03
C LEU A 49 2.74 2.40 -2.54
N ARG A 50 2.40 1.25 -1.95
CA ARG A 50 2.80 0.89 -0.58
C ARG A 50 4.33 0.96 -0.39
N ALA A 51 5.09 0.43 -1.34
CA ALA A 51 6.55 0.50 -1.28
C ALA A 51 7.11 1.93 -1.35
N MET A 52 6.42 2.84 -2.06
CA MET A 52 6.78 4.26 -2.12
C MET A 52 6.51 4.96 -0.78
N LEU A 53 5.36 4.72 -0.15
CA LEU A 53 5.01 5.25 1.17
C LEU A 53 6.00 4.77 2.24
N LEU A 54 6.30 3.47 2.28
CA LEU A 54 7.29 2.91 3.21
C LEU A 54 8.68 3.53 3.04
N ARG A 55 9.07 3.85 1.80
CA ARG A 55 10.34 4.56 1.56
C ARG A 55 10.29 6.00 2.06
N ALA A 56 9.16 6.68 1.88
CA ALA A 56 8.97 8.01 2.43
C ALA A 56 9.04 8.01 3.96
N ASP A 57 8.43 7.02 4.62
CA ASP A 57 8.49 6.82 6.07
C ASP A 57 9.93 6.63 6.56
N GLN A 58 10.70 5.78 5.87
CA GLN A 58 12.12 5.57 6.19
C GLN A 58 12.99 6.83 6.04
N LEU A 59 12.63 7.72 5.12
CA LEU A 59 13.42 8.92 4.83
C LEU A 59 12.97 10.15 5.62
N ARG A 60 11.76 10.14 6.19
CA ARG A 60 11.15 11.34 6.79
C ARG A 60 12.04 12.00 7.85
N ASP A 61 12.71 11.21 8.68
CA ASP A 61 13.59 11.71 9.76
C ASP A 61 14.88 12.35 9.24
N ARG A 62 15.22 12.13 7.96
CA ARG A 62 16.39 12.71 7.30
C ARG A 62 16.09 14.04 6.60
N PHE A 63 14.82 14.37 6.41
CA PHE A 63 14.42 15.62 5.77
C PHE A 63 14.05 16.66 6.84
N PRO A 64 14.72 17.83 6.86
CA PRO A 64 14.35 18.89 7.78
C PRO A 64 12.98 19.47 7.43
N LYS A 65 12.30 20.02 8.43
CA LYS A 65 11.09 20.82 8.21
C LYS A 65 11.39 21.98 7.23
N PRO A 66 10.52 22.27 6.25
CA PRO A 66 10.75 23.31 5.24
C PRO A 66 11.00 24.73 5.80
N ASN A 67 10.44 25.06 6.97
CA ASN A 67 10.51 26.38 7.63
C ASN A 67 10.03 27.53 6.74
N ASN A 68 8.94 27.29 6.01
CA ASN A 68 8.34 28.25 5.08
C ASN A 68 6.82 28.01 4.97
N CYS A 69 6.18 28.54 3.93
CA CYS A 69 4.74 28.38 3.71
C CYS A 69 4.29 26.92 3.50
N LEU A 70 5.20 25.96 3.35
CA LEU A 70 4.90 24.54 3.22
C LEU A 70 4.87 23.80 4.57
N ASP A 71 5.07 24.49 5.69
CA ASP A 71 5.12 23.86 7.02
C ASP A 71 3.85 23.11 7.37
N GLU A 72 2.68 23.65 7.01
CA GLU A 72 1.38 23.00 7.21
C GLU A 72 1.26 21.74 6.35
N VAL A 73 1.68 21.82 5.08
CA VAL A 73 1.67 20.68 4.14
C VAL A 73 2.60 19.58 4.63
N TRP A 74 3.78 19.94 5.15
CA TRP A 74 4.73 19.00 5.73
C TRP A 74 4.16 18.30 6.98
N ALA A 75 3.54 19.06 7.88
CA ALA A 75 2.91 18.50 9.08
C ALA A 75 1.76 17.55 8.71
N GLN A 76 0.91 17.94 7.75
CA GLN A 76 -0.17 17.10 7.25
C GLN A 76 0.38 15.82 6.60
N PHE A 77 1.40 15.94 5.75
CA PHE A 77 2.04 14.80 5.10
C PHE A 77 2.59 13.79 6.12
N LEU A 78 3.26 14.25 7.18
CA LEU A 78 3.76 13.37 8.23
C LEU A 78 2.62 12.69 9.01
N ALA A 79 1.53 13.41 9.29
CA ALA A 79 0.36 12.87 9.96
C ALA A 79 -0.33 11.80 9.10
N ASP A 80 -0.56 12.09 7.81
CA ASP A 80 -1.16 11.14 6.86
C ASP A 80 -0.29 9.90 6.70
N LEU A 81 1.03 10.09 6.54
CA LEU A 81 1.98 8.99 6.39
C LEU A 81 2.02 8.07 7.61
N ALA A 82 1.92 8.63 8.82
CA ALA A 82 1.88 7.84 10.06
C ALA A 82 0.57 7.04 10.21
N ALA A 83 -0.51 7.51 9.58
CA ALA A 83 -1.82 6.84 9.60
C ALA A 83 -1.97 5.75 8.52
N GLU A 84 -1.03 5.66 7.56
CA GLU A 84 -1.10 4.69 6.48
C GLU A 84 -1.01 3.24 7.01
N PRO A 85 -1.93 2.33 6.62
CA PRO A 85 -1.94 0.96 7.11
C PRO A 85 -0.62 0.22 6.91
N CYS A 86 0.06 0.44 5.78
CA CYS A 86 1.32 -0.23 5.52
C CYS A 86 2.45 0.20 6.46
N VAL A 87 2.40 1.42 7.00
CA VAL A 87 3.37 1.93 7.98
C VAL A 87 3.10 1.33 9.35
N LEU A 88 1.82 1.30 9.78
CA LEU A 88 1.39 0.68 11.03
C LEU A 88 1.72 -0.83 11.07
N GLU A 89 1.38 -1.57 10.01
CA GLU A 89 1.72 -3.00 9.87
C GLU A 89 3.24 -3.22 9.98
N GLN A 90 4.07 -2.33 9.44
CA GLN A 90 5.52 -2.46 9.53
C GLN A 90 6.04 -2.27 10.95
N SER A 91 5.46 -1.35 11.73
CA SER A 91 5.79 -1.22 13.16
C SER A 91 5.40 -2.47 13.95
N GLU A 92 4.20 -3.00 13.74
CA GLU A 92 3.74 -4.22 14.41
C GLU A 92 4.66 -5.42 14.13
N ILE A 93 5.03 -5.63 12.86
CA ILE A 93 5.97 -6.71 12.49
C ILE A 93 7.33 -6.53 13.17
N LYS A 94 7.83 -5.29 13.26
CA LYS A 94 9.10 -5.01 13.96
C LYS A 94 8.99 -5.32 15.45
N ASP A 95 7.88 -4.96 16.07
CA ASP A 95 7.63 -5.22 17.49
C ASP A 95 7.51 -6.73 17.77
N GLU A 96 6.81 -7.47 16.92
CA GLU A 96 6.71 -8.94 17.03
C GLU A 96 8.08 -9.62 16.88
N LEU A 97 8.89 -9.18 15.92
CA LEU A 97 10.23 -9.74 15.67
C LEU A 97 11.24 -9.41 16.77
N THR A 98 11.06 -8.29 17.47
CA THR A 98 11.94 -7.85 18.56
C THR A 98 11.43 -8.25 19.94
N ALA A 99 10.20 -8.78 20.03
CA ALA A 99 9.64 -9.26 21.28
C ALA A 99 10.51 -10.38 21.90
N PRO A 100 10.79 -10.33 23.21
CA PRO A 100 11.60 -11.34 23.87
C PRO A 100 10.90 -12.71 23.73
N THR A 101 11.62 -13.70 23.19
CA THR A 101 11.09 -15.06 23.03
C THR A 101 10.69 -15.60 24.40
N LYS A 102 9.39 -15.81 24.63
CA LYS A 102 8.90 -16.47 25.85
C LYS A 102 9.54 -17.86 25.91
N ARG A 103 10.58 -18.04 26.73
CA ARG A 103 11.17 -19.35 27.01
C ARG A 103 10.06 -20.23 27.55
N ARG A 104 9.67 -21.26 26.78
CA ARG A 104 8.83 -22.37 27.27
C ARG A 104 9.56 -22.99 28.45
N THR A 105 9.18 -22.64 29.67
CA THR A 105 9.60 -23.33 30.88
C THR A 105 9.08 -24.76 30.76
N LYS A 106 9.97 -25.71 30.45
CA LYS A 106 9.69 -27.13 30.60
C LYS A 106 9.37 -27.35 32.08
N ARG A 107 8.08 -27.48 32.41
CA ARG A 107 7.67 -28.10 33.67
C ARG A 107 8.23 -29.52 33.64
N LYS A 108 9.25 -29.78 34.47
CA LYS A 108 9.68 -31.14 34.78
C LYS A 108 8.50 -31.83 35.45
N ALA A 109 8.04 -32.92 34.83
CA ALA A 109 7.19 -33.92 35.47
C ALA A 109 8.01 -34.71 36.49
#